data_AF-A0A3B7D377-F1
#
_entry.id   AF-A0A3B7D377-F1
#
_cell.length_a   1.000
_cell.length_b   1.000
_cell.length_c   1.000
_cell.angle_alpha   90.00
_cell.angle_beta   90.00
_cell.angle_gamma   90.00
#
_symmetry.space_group_name_H-M   'P 1'
#
loop_
_entity.id
_entity.type
_entity.pdbx_description
1 polymer ?
#
loop_
_entity_poly.entity_id
_entity_poly.type
_entity_poly.pdbx_seq_one_letter_code
_entity_poly.pdbx_strand_id
1 'polypeptide(L)'
;MSSKNDKKAHGTGKAERKLAAANSSVEALTAEVKVLRTQVKTLQADAEKHKSRVQKIRANAEKAIAKATAKRKKAKARARQAIADHPRAEPRALKDAPELPQPSWTVTRLRAAAKDQGVAGYSRMRKDQLLSELV
;
A
#
# COMPACT_ATOMS: atom_id res chain seq x y z
N MET A 1 5.42 -99.49 -24.22
CA MET A 1 4.25 -98.58 -24.17
C MET A 1 4.34 -97.77 -22.88
N SER A 2 3.90 -96.51 -22.91
CA SER A 2 3.87 -95.52 -21.80
C SER A 2 5.20 -94.84 -21.47
N SER A 3 5.30 -93.52 -21.26
CA SER A 3 4.37 -92.39 -21.36
C SER A 3 5.26 -91.13 -21.38
N LYS A 4 5.04 -90.21 -22.31
CA LYS A 4 5.66 -88.86 -22.32
C LYS A 4 4.51 -87.86 -22.30
N ASN A 5 4.10 -87.35 -21.14
CA ASN A 5 3.07 -86.31 -21.12
C ASN A 5 3.05 -85.33 -19.93
N ASP A 6 4.19 -85.03 -19.28
CA ASP A 6 4.23 -84.16 -18.08
C ASP A 6 4.92 -82.80 -18.28
N LYS A 7 4.69 -82.08 -19.40
CA LYS A 7 5.29 -80.74 -19.61
C LYS A 7 4.35 -79.57 -19.86
N LYS A 8 3.02 -79.75 -19.84
CA LYS A 8 2.07 -78.66 -20.15
C LYS A 8 1.38 -77.98 -18.95
N ALA A 9 1.60 -78.42 -17.70
CA ALA A 9 0.83 -77.92 -16.56
C ALA A 9 1.38 -76.64 -15.88
N HIS A 10 2.62 -76.21 -16.16
CA HIS A 10 3.27 -75.12 -15.40
C HIS A 10 3.09 -73.70 -15.99
N GLY A 11 2.56 -73.55 -17.20
CA GLY A 11 2.42 -72.24 -17.86
C GLY A 11 1.13 -71.48 -17.53
N THR A 12 0.04 -72.20 -17.26
CA THR A 12 -1.31 -71.64 -17.06
C THR A 12 -1.45 -70.88 -15.73
N GLY A 13 -0.93 -71.42 -14.63
CA GLY A 13 -1.01 -70.77 -13.32
C GLY A 13 -0.24 -69.44 -13.22
N LYS A 14 0.84 -69.26 -13.99
CA LYS A 14 1.56 -67.97 -14.03
C LYS A 14 0.77 -66.90 -14.79
N ALA A 15 0.06 -67.27 -15.84
CA ALA A 15 -0.81 -66.37 -16.59
C ALA A 15 -2.03 -65.96 -15.76
N GLU A 16 -2.68 -66.90 -15.07
CA GLU A 16 -3.82 -66.62 -14.18
C GLU A 16 -3.45 -65.68 -13.03
N ARG A 17 -2.30 -65.88 -12.38
CA ARG A 17 -1.81 -64.97 -11.33
C ARG A 17 -1.58 -63.55 -11.86
N LYS A 18 -1.04 -63.41 -13.08
CA LYS A 18 -0.86 -62.10 -13.72
C LYS A 18 -2.19 -61.44 -14.06
N LEU A 19 -3.18 -62.21 -14.55
CA LEU A 19 -4.52 -61.72 -14.83
C LEU A 19 -5.23 -61.27 -13.55
N ALA A 20 -5.13 -62.05 -12.46
CA ALA A 20 -5.69 -61.68 -11.16
C ALA A 20 -5.05 -60.39 -10.61
N ALA A 21 -3.74 -60.25 -10.72
CA ALA A 21 -3.02 -59.03 -10.31
C ALA A 21 -3.37 -57.81 -11.20
N ALA A 22 -3.58 -58.02 -12.49
CA ALA A 22 -4.04 -56.96 -13.39
C ALA A 22 -5.46 -56.52 -13.04
N ASN A 23 -6.37 -57.46 -12.76
CA ASN A 23 -7.75 -57.15 -12.36
C ASN A 23 -7.80 -56.38 -11.05
N SER A 24 -7.03 -56.78 -10.04
CA SER A 24 -6.97 -56.04 -8.76
C SER A 24 -6.39 -54.63 -8.94
N SER A 25 -5.41 -54.46 -9.82
CA SER A 25 -4.89 -53.14 -10.18
C SER A 25 -5.93 -52.29 -10.91
N VAL A 26 -6.70 -52.86 -11.83
CA VAL A 26 -7.78 -52.17 -12.53
C VAL A 26 -8.88 -51.74 -11.56
N GLU A 27 -9.25 -52.59 -10.61
CA GLU A 27 -10.23 -52.25 -9.58
C GLU A 27 -9.74 -51.11 -8.67
N ALA A 28 -8.47 -51.17 -8.24
CA ALA A 28 -7.84 -50.11 -7.43
C ALA A 28 -7.80 -48.77 -8.17
N LEU A 29 -7.35 -48.76 -9.43
CA LEU A 29 -7.32 -47.56 -10.28
C LEU A 29 -8.74 -47.03 -10.55
N THR A 30 -9.72 -47.93 -10.71
CA THR A 30 -11.13 -47.52 -10.89
C THR A 30 -11.69 -46.85 -9.64
N ALA A 31 -11.33 -47.34 -8.45
CA ALA A 31 -11.69 -46.72 -7.18
C ALA A 31 -11.04 -45.33 -7.03
N GLU A 32 -9.75 -45.22 -7.35
CA GLU A 32 -9.03 -43.94 -7.31
C GLU A 32 -9.62 -42.91 -8.29
N VAL A 33 -9.94 -43.31 -9.53
CA VAL A 33 -10.60 -42.45 -10.52
C VAL A 33 -11.97 -41.97 -10.01
N LYS A 34 -12.72 -42.81 -9.29
CA LYS A 34 -14.00 -42.38 -8.68
C LYS A 34 -13.77 -41.31 -7.61
N VAL A 35 -12.76 -41.46 -6.76
CA VAL A 35 -12.40 -40.47 -5.72
C VAL A 35 -11.92 -39.17 -6.36
N LEU A 36 -11.05 -39.24 -7.36
CA LEU A 36 -10.58 -38.04 -8.08
C LEU A 36 -11.76 -37.30 -8.75
N ARG A 37 -12.72 -38.02 -9.32
CA ARG A 37 -13.92 -37.40 -9.91
C ARG A 37 -14.78 -36.67 -8.88
N THR A 38 -14.93 -37.21 -7.66
CA THR A 38 -15.68 -36.49 -6.61
C THR A 38 -14.94 -35.25 -6.15
N GLN A 39 -13.61 -35.35 -5.97
CA GLN A 39 -12.75 -34.21 -5.62
C GLN A 39 -12.78 -33.10 -6.68
N VAL A 40 -12.75 -33.46 -7.97
CA VAL A 40 -12.86 -32.46 -9.06
C VAL A 40 -14.21 -31.75 -9.00
N LYS A 41 -15.31 -32.48 -8.75
CA LYS A 41 -16.64 -31.86 -8.62
C LYS A 41 -16.72 -30.91 -7.43
N THR A 42 -16.14 -31.26 -6.28
CA THR A 42 -16.13 -30.38 -5.11
C THR A 42 -15.30 -29.13 -5.38
N LEU A 43 -14.11 -29.28 -5.96
CA LEU A 43 -13.24 -28.14 -6.31
C LEU A 43 -13.89 -27.22 -7.35
N GLN A 44 -14.64 -27.77 -8.31
CA GLN A 44 -15.41 -26.97 -9.27
C GLN A 44 -16.51 -26.16 -8.58
N ALA A 45 -17.25 -26.75 -7.65
CA ALA A 45 -18.28 -26.04 -6.89
C ALA A 45 -17.68 -24.91 -6.03
N ASP A 46 -16.56 -25.17 -5.38
CA ASP A 46 -15.84 -24.16 -4.60
C ASP A 46 -15.30 -23.04 -5.50
N ALA A 47 -14.72 -23.37 -6.65
CA ALA A 47 -14.23 -22.39 -7.61
C ALA A 47 -15.34 -21.44 -8.08
N GLU A 48 -16.53 -21.97 -8.42
CA GLU A 48 -17.69 -21.15 -8.80
C GLU A 48 -18.19 -20.27 -7.63
N LYS A 49 -18.20 -20.79 -6.40
CA LYS A 49 -18.51 -20.01 -5.19
C LYS A 49 -17.51 -18.88 -4.99
N HIS A 50 -16.21 -19.14 -5.14
CA HIS A 50 -15.16 -18.12 -5.03
C HIS A 50 -15.28 -17.07 -6.13
N LYS A 51 -15.53 -17.48 -7.38
CA LYS A 51 -15.74 -16.57 -8.52
C LYS A 51 -16.90 -15.62 -8.29
N SER A 52 -18.04 -16.12 -7.82
CA SER A 52 -19.20 -15.28 -7.48
C SER A 52 -18.92 -14.31 -6.33
N ARG A 53 -18.16 -14.72 -5.31
CA ARG A 53 -17.71 -13.84 -4.21
C ARG A 53 -16.79 -12.74 -4.73
N VAL A 54 -15.82 -13.07 -5.55
CA VAL A 54 -14.89 -12.10 -6.15
C VAL A 54 -15.64 -11.09 -7.01
N GLN A 55 -16.60 -11.53 -7.83
CA GLN A 55 -17.44 -10.62 -8.62
C GLN A 55 -18.23 -9.64 -7.74
N LYS A 56 -18.84 -10.13 -6.64
CA LYS A 56 -19.55 -9.26 -5.69
C LYS A 56 -18.62 -8.25 -5.02
N ILE A 57 -17.45 -8.69 -4.56
CA ILE A 57 -16.45 -7.81 -3.94
C ILE A 57 -16.00 -6.74 -4.93
N ARG A 58 -15.70 -7.12 -6.18
CA ARG A 58 -15.31 -6.19 -7.24
C ARG A 58 -16.39 -5.15 -7.50
N ALA A 59 -17.65 -5.57 -7.68
CA ALA A 59 -18.76 -4.65 -7.90
C ALA A 59 -18.95 -3.67 -6.73
N ASN A 60 -18.76 -4.12 -5.49
CA ASN A 60 -18.84 -3.27 -4.31
C ASN A 60 -17.66 -2.28 -4.23
N ALA A 61 -16.45 -2.74 -4.56
CA ALA A 61 -15.26 -1.90 -4.61
C ALA A 61 -15.39 -0.81 -5.68
N GLU A 62 -15.85 -1.15 -6.88
CA GLU A 62 -16.10 -0.19 -7.97
C GLU A 62 -17.13 0.88 -7.54
N LYS A 63 -18.24 0.47 -6.89
CA LYS A 63 -19.22 1.41 -6.32
C LYS A 63 -18.61 2.32 -5.24
N ALA A 64 -17.76 1.78 -4.37
CA ALA A 64 -17.11 2.56 -3.33
C ALA A 64 -16.14 3.61 -3.91
N ILE A 65 -15.34 3.19 -4.91
CA ILE A 65 -14.41 4.07 -5.64
C ILE A 65 -15.19 5.19 -6.36
N ALA A 66 -16.29 4.86 -7.05
CA ALA A 66 -17.14 5.85 -7.71
C ALA A 66 -17.72 6.87 -6.71
N LYS A 67 -18.22 6.42 -5.55
CA LYS A 67 -18.72 7.32 -4.50
C LYS A 67 -17.62 8.21 -3.93
N ALA A 68 -16.44 7.66 -3.65
CA ALA A 68 -15.32 8.41 -3.10
C ALA A 68 -14.81 9.48 -4.09
N THR A 69 -14.68 9.12 -5.36
CA THR A 69 -14.25 10.06 -6.41
C THR A 69 -15.28 11.16 -6.64
N ALA A 70 -16.58 10.85 -6.63
CA ALA A 70 -17.64 11.86 -6.71
C ALA A 70 -17.62 12.82 -5.51
N LYS A 71 -17.49 12.31 -4.28
CA LYS A 71 -17.34 13.14 -3.07
C LYS A 71 -16.11 14.04 -3.14
N ARG A 72 -14.96 13.51 -3.57
CA ARG A 72 -13.72 14.28 -3.75
C ARG A 72 -13.89 15.40 -4.78
N LYS A 73 -14.52 15.12 -5.93
CA LYS A 73 -14.81 16.13 -6.95
C LYS A 73 -15.71 17.24 -6.39
N LYS A 74 -16.79 16.88 -5.70
CA LYS A 74 -17.71 17.84 -5.07
C LYS A 74 -17.03 18.69 -3.99
N ALA A 75 -16.22 18.09 -3.12
CA ALA A 75 -15.47 18.80 -2.10
C ALA A 75 -14.45 19.77 -2.73
N LYS A 76 -13.73 19.34 -3.77
CA LYS A 76 -12.81 20.20 -4.51
C LYS A 76 -13.50 21.39 -5.18
N ALA A 77 -14.68 21.18 -5.76
CA ALA A 77 -15.49 22.24 -6.35
C ALA A 77 -15.93 23.26 -5.28
N ARG A 78 -16.41 22.78 -4.12
CA ARG A 78 -16.79 23.64 -2.98
C ARG A 78 -15.61 24.43 -2.43
N ALA A 79 -14.43 23.81 -2.29
CA ALA A 79 -13.24 24.50 -1.83
C ALA A 79 -12.80 25.61 -2.81
N ARG A 80 -12.86 25.34 -4.12
CA ARG A 80 -12.59 26.36 -5.14
C ARG A 80 -13.58 27.51 -5.08
N GLN A 81 -14.86 27.22 -4.90
CA GLN A 81 -15.89 28.24 -4.76
C GLN A 81 -15.66 29.08 -3.51
N ALA A 82 -15.39 28.45 -2.36
CA ALA A 82 -15.10 29.17 -1.12
C ALA A 82 -13.85 30.07 -1.20
N ILE A 83 -12.84 29.67 -1.97
CA ILE A 83 -11.66 30.51 -2.23
C ILE A 83 -12.02 31.69 -3.16
N ALA A 84 -12.88 31.47 -4.15
CA ALA A 84 -13.33 32.52 -5.06
C ALA A 84 -14.27 33.54 -4.38
N ASP A 85 -15.11 33.07 -3.45
CA ASP A 85 -16.08 33.89 -2.73
C ASP A 85 -15.44 34.69 -1.58
N HIS A 86 -14.25 34.30 -1.12
CA HIS A 86 -13.50 35.06 -0.11
C HIS A 86 -12.70 36.19 -0.78
N PRO A 87 -12.87 37.45 -0.34
CA PRO A 87 -12.01 38.53 -0.79
C PRO A 87 -10.57 38.23 -0.38
N ARG A 88 -9.65 38.34 -1.34
CA ARG A 88 -8.21 38.17 -1.13
C ARG A 88 -7.78 39.12 -0.01
N ALA A 89 -7.47 38.59 1.17
CA ALA A 89 -6.88 39.37 2.24
C ALA A 89 -5.58 39.97 1.70
N GLU A 90 -5.49 41.30 1.66
CA GLU A 90 -4.25 41.96 1.27
C GLU A 90 -3.14 41.47 2.20
N PRO A 91 -1.94 41.19 1.65
CA PRO A 91 -0.81 40.82 2.49
C PRO A 91 -0.58 41.98 3.45
N ARG A 92 -0.87 41.76 4.74
CA ARG A 92 -0.48 42.68 5.80
C ARG A 92 1.03 42.79 5.69
N ALA A 93 1.51 43.92 5.17
CA ALA A 93 2.91 44.25 5.24
C ALA A 93 3.33 44.08 6.71
N LEU A 94 4.37 43.30 6.96
CA LEU A 94 5.03 43.24 8.26
C LEU A 94 5.57 44.66 8.54
N LYS A 95 4.74 45.51 9.14
CA LYS A 95 5.12 46.86 9.55
C LYS A 95 6.06 46.85 10.76
N ASP A 96 6.23 45.68 11.38
CA ASP A 96 6.98 45.47 12.61
C ASP A 96 8.29 44.70 12.39
N ALA A 97 8.83 44.71 11.17
CA ALA A 97 10.19 44.24 10.97
C ALA A 97 11.15 45.23 11.68
N PRO A 98 12.00 44.79 12.63
CA PRO A 98 12.92 45.68 13.31
C PRO A 98 13.85 46.33 12.28
N GLU A 99 13.90 47.67 12.28
CA GLU A 99 14.77 48.41 11.36
C GLU A 99 16.23 48.02 11.60
N LEU A 100 16.93 47.64 10.54
CA LEU A 100 18.35 47.32 10.62
C LEU A 100 19.14 48.56 11.07
N PRO A 101 20.14 48.39 11.95
CA PRO A 101 20.95 49.49 12.46
C PRO A 101 21.76 50.11 11.32
N GLN A 102 21.58 51.40 11.09
CA GLN A 102 22.28 52.15 10.03
C GLN A 102 23.37 53.06 10.60
N PRO A 103 24.45 53.36 9.83
CA PRO A 103 25.49 54.31 10.24
C PRO A 103 24.97 55.73 10.53
N SER A 104 23.80 56.08 9.99
CA SER A 104 23.11 57.35 10.23
C SER A 104 22.48 57.44 11.62
N TRP A 105 22.38 56.34 12.37
CA TRP A 105 21.73 56.33 13.67
C TRP A 105 22.54 57.10 14.71
N THR A 106 21.82 57.74 15.62
CA THR A 106 22.41 58.40 16.78
C THR A 106 22.88 57.35 17.78
N VAL A 107 23.89 57.69 18.59
CA VAL A 107 24.42 56.81 19.63
C VAL A 107 23.32 56.36 20.59
N THR A 108 22.37 57.22 20.92
CA THR A 108 21.20 56.90 21.76
C THR A 108 20.34 55.80 21.15
N ARG A 109 20.08 55.87 19.84
CA ARG A 109 19.29 54.87 19.11
C ARG A 109 20.01 53.53 18.98
N LEU A 110 21.32 53.57 18.71
CA LEU A 110 22.17 52.38 18.68
C LEU A 110 22.25 51.71 20.06
N ARG A 111 22.31 52.49 21.15
CA ARG A 111 22.29 51.94 22.51
C ARG A 111 20.94 51.32 22.87
N ALA A 112 19.84 51.90 22.43
CA ALA A 112 18.51 51.31 22.60
C ALA A 112 18.42 49.97 21.88
N ALA A 113 18.85 49.91 20.62
CA ALA A 113 18.91 48.65 19.86
C ALA A 113 19.86 47.61 20.50
N ALA A 114 21.04 48.03 20.98
CA ALA A 114 21.98 47.17 21.69
C ALA A 114 21.42 46.65 23.02
N LYS A 115 20.62 47.46 23.72
CA LYS A 115 19.90 47.05 24.93
C LYS A 115 18.83 46.02 24.59
N ASP A 116 18.05 46.24 23.54
CA ASP A 116 16.99 45.35 23.09
C ASP A 116 17.55 44.01 22.59
N GLN A 117 18.77 44.01 22.03
CA GLN A 117 19.51 42.81 21.62
C GLN A 117 20.38 42.19 22.75
N GLY A 118 20.47 42.82 23.93
CA GLY A 118 21.19 42.29 25.08
C GLY A 118 22.73 42.38 25.04
N VAL A 119 23.29 43.31 24.27
CA VAL A 119 24.75 43.49 24.13
C VAL A 119 25.36 43.95 25.46
N ALA A 120 26.31 43.19 26.00
CA ALA A 120 26.97 43.53 27.26
C ALA A 120 27.90 44.75 27.11
N GLY A 121 27.85 45.68 28.07
CA GLY A 121 28.74 46.85 28.07
C GLY A 121 28.38 47.96 27.07
N TYR A 122 27.23 47.88 26.41
CA TYR A 122 26.77 48.84 25.38
C TYR A 122 26.85 50.33 25.81
N SER A 123 26.70 50.63 27.10
CA SER A 123 26.74 52.00 27.63
C SER A 123 28.12 52.67 27.48
N ARG A 124 29.20 51.87 27.46
CA ARG A 124 30.58 52.36 27.34
C ARG A 124 31.09 52.36 25.91
N MET A 125 30.36 51.75 24.98
CA MET A 125 30.75 51.64 23.58
C MET A 125 30.56 52.96 22.83
N ARG A 126 31.49 53.23 21.91
CA ARG A 126 31.42 54.34 20.95
C ARG A 126 30.53 53.97 19.76
N LYS A 127 30.14 54.96 18.96
CA LYS A 127 29.25 54.78 17.81
C LYS A 127 29.71 53.66 16.88
N ASP A 128 30.99 53.64 16.53
CA ASP A 128 31.54 52.65 15.59
C ASP A 128 31.54 51.24 16.19
N GLN A 129 31.83 51.12 17.49
CA GLN A 129 31.77 49.84 18.21
C GLN A 129 30.32 49.31 18.29
N LEU A 130 29.35 50.20 18.55
CA LEU A 130 27.94 49.83 18.57
C LEU A 130 27.46 49.38 17.19
N LEU A 131 27.94 50.00 16.10
CA LEU A 131 27.59 49.59 14.75
C LEU A 131 28.20 48.22 14.41
N SER A 132 29.43 47.94 14.83
CA SER A 132 30.08 46.64 14.60
C SER A 132 29.43 45.47 15.36
N GLU A 133 28.81 45.71 16.50
CA GLU A 133 28.13 44.67 17.30
C GLU A 133 26.67 44.44 16.84
N LEU A 134 26.09 45.40 16.11
CA LEU A 134 24.67 45.41 15.73
C LEU A 134 24.43 45.04 14.25
N VAL A 135 25.47 45.07 13.42
CA VAL A 135 25.46 44.73 11.98
C VAL A 135 26.12 43.37 11.78
#